data_AF-A0A2V9PM92-F1
#
_entry.id   AF-A0A2V9PM92-F1
#
_cell.length_a   1.000
_cell.length_b   1.000
_cell.length_c   1.000
_cell.angle_alpha   90.00
_cell.angle_beta   90.00
_cell.angle_gamma   90.00
#
_symmetry.space_group_name_H-M   'P 1'
#
loop_
_entity.id
_entity.type
_entity.pdbx_description
1 polymer ?
#
loop_
_entity_poly.entity_id
_entity_poly.type
_entity_poly.pdbx_seq_one_letter_code
_entity_poly.pdbx_strand_id
1 'polypeptide(L)'
;MRPSGNSNVARTREITTELAAAKWRPASFAFCANFRIVRFLLLLTLFFARVHMLAQTSVITWHYENERTSANTSETVLTPSNVNSAGFGKLTTLPVDGFVVGHPLYLPSVNVLGQGVHNVVYVATMHDSVYAFDADSANTSPLWMTSILTYSPAGATSVPATVK
;
A
#
# COMPACT_ATOMS: atom_id res chain seq x y z
N MET A 1 47.33 -83.90 61.17
CA MET A 1 46.10 -84.10 60.36
C MET A 1 45.53 -82.74 59.98
N ARG A 2 45.53 -82.39 58.69
CA ARG A 2 44.56 -81.47 58.06
C ARG A 2 43.31 -82.31 57.71
N PRO A 3 42.09 -81.76 57.57
CA PRO A 3 41.77 -80.84 56.46
C PRO A 3 40.69 -79.75 56.83
N SER A 4 40.65 -78.58 56.16
CA SER A 4 39.85 -78.21 54.97
C SER A 4 38.59 -77.40 55.30
N GLY A 5 38.36 -76.31 54.55
CA GLY A 5 37.02 -75.73 54.39
C GLY A 5 36.98 -74.22 54.14
N ASN A 6 37.19 -73.80 52.89
CA ASN A 6 36.98 -72.44 52.38
C ASN A 6 35.48 -72.13 52.24
N SER A 7 35.06 -70.88 52.48
CA SER A 7 33.96 -70.26 51.71
C SER A 7 34.19 -68.75 51.56
N ASN A 8 34.23 -68.32 50.29
CA ASN A 8 34.28 -66.93 49.87
C ASN A 8 32.86 -66.35 49.89
N VAL A 9 32.67 -65.16 50.46
CA VAL A 9 31.45 -64.36 50.19
C VAL A 9 31.88 -62.93 49.83
N ALA A 10 31.26 -62.45 48.77
CA ALA A 10 31.66 -61.32 47.97
C ALA A 10 31.39 -59.94 48.57
N ARG A 11 32.18 -59.01 48.06
CA ARG A 11 32.15 -57.54 48.17
C ARG A 11 30.78 -56.94 47.80
N THR A 12 30.27 -56.06 48.66
CA THR A 12 29.30 -55.00 48.29
C THR A 12 29.80 -53.67 48.84
N ARG A 13 30.07 -52.70 47.95
CA ARG A 13 30.37 -51.32 48.32
C ARG A 13 29.11 -50.50 48.11
N GLU A 14 28.59 -49.91 49.18
CA GLU A 14 27.54 -48.91 49.07
C GLU A 14 28.19 -47.53 48.93
N ILE A 15 27.93 -46.92 47.78
CA ILE A 15 28.31 -45.56 47.41
C ILE A 15 27.10 -44.70 47.78
N THR A 16 27.17 -43.99 48.90
CA THR A 16 26.19 -42.95 49.22
C THR A 16 26.61 -41.65 48.55
N THR A 17 25.75 -41.23 47.62
CA THR A 17 25.86 -40.07 46.74
C THR A 17 25.62 -38.78 47.54
N GLU A 18 26.64 -37.93 47.68
CA GLU A 18 26.45 -36.54 48.10
C GLU A 18 25.86 -35.74 46.93
N LEU A 19 24.57 -35.37 47.02
CA LEU A 19 23.95 -34.41 46.13
C LEU A 19 24.49 -33.01 46.46
N ALA A 20 25.62 -32.65 45.86
CA ALA A 20 26.07 -31.27 45.82
C ALA A 20 25.03 -30.45 45.02
N ALA A 21 24.22 -29.67 45.73
CA ALA A 21 23.29 -28.72 45.15
C ALA A 21 24.09 -27.67 44.34
N ALA A 22 24.10 -27.82 43.02
CA ALA A 22 24.68 -26.85 42.10
C ALA A 22 23.90 -25.53 42.22
N LYS A 23 24.52 -24.56 42.89
CA LYS A 23 24.01 -23.20 43.09
C LYS A 23 24.09 -22.43 41.77
N TRP A 24 23.00 -22.45 41.01
CA TRP A 24 22.83 -21.65 39.79
C TRP A 24 22.91 -20.15 40.13
N ARG A 25 23.88 -19.45 39.55
CA ARG A 25 23.90 -17.97 39.52
C ARG A 25 23.25 -17.55 38.20
N PRO A 26 22.16 -16.76 38.18
CA PRO A 26 21.65 -16.24 36.92
C PRO A 26 22.65 -15.23 36.37
N ALA A 27 23.08 -15.44 35.12
CA ALA A 27 23.81 -14.45 34.37
C ALA A 27 22.84 -13.30 34.04
N SER A 28 23.14 -12.10 34.55
CA SER A 28 22.40 -10.89 34.23
C SER A 28 22.68 -10.53 32.77
N PHE A 29 21.78 -10.87 31.85
CA PHE A 29 21.80 -10.33 30.50
C PHE A 29 21.23 -8.90 30.54
N ALA A 30 22.12 -7.91 30.66
CA ALA A 30 21.76 -6.52 30.49
C ALA A 30 21.45 -6.26 29.00
N PHE A 31 20.20 -6.47 28.60
CA PHE A 31 19.72 -6.09 27.27
C PHE A 31 19.39 -4.59 27.25
N CYS A 32 20.42 -3.75 27.37
CA CYS A 32 20.33 -2.30 27.13
C CYS A 32 20.78 -1.98 25.70
N ALA A 33 20.22 -2.65 24.70
CA ALA A 33 20.42 -2.28 23.30
C ALA A 33 19.52 -1.07 22.95
N ASN A 34 20.05 0.11 23.26
CA ASN A 34 19.76 1.43 22.67
C ASN A 34 18.37 1.66 22.05
N PHE A 35 17.35 1.81 22.90
CA PHE A 35 16.01 2.30 22.53
C PHE A 35 16.03 3.58 21.66
N ARG A 36 17.11 4.38 21.78
CA ARG A 36 17.36 5.60 21.00
C ARG A 36 17.62 5.31 19.52
N ILE A 37 18.32 4.24 19.17
CA ILE A 37 18.64 3.87 17.78
C ILE A 37 17.43 3.26 17.09
N VAL A 38 16.69 2.38 17.79
CA VAL A 38 15.45 1.79 17.25
C VAL A 38 14.40 2.87 16.98
N ARG A 39 14.25 3.85 17.88
CA ARG A 39 13.38 5.01 17.65
C ARG A 39 13.86 5.88 16.49
N PHE A 40 15.17 6.13 16.37
CA PHE A 40 15.70 6.94 15.29
C PHE A 40 15.50 6.27 13.92
N LEU A 41 15.73 4.96 13.83
CA LEU A 41 15.46 4.18 12.61
C LEU A 41 13.96 4.12 12.28
N LEU A 42 13.08 3.96 13.28
CA LEU A 42 11.63 4.01 13.09
C LEU A 42 11.13 5.39 12.63
N LEU A 43 11.69 6.48 13.18
CA LEU A 43 11.36 7.84 12.76
C LEU A 43 11.91 8.14 11.36
N LEU A 44 13.10 7.61 11.03
CA LEU A 44 13.71 7.75 9.70
C LEU A 44 12.89 7.00 8.64
N THR A 45 12.43 5.78 8.91
CA THR A 45 11.57 5.03 7.98
C THR A 45 10.19 5.69 7.82
N LEU A 46 9.60 6.20 8.90
CA LEU A 46 8.35 6.99 8.82
C LEU A 46 8.55 8.32 8.07
N PHE A 47 9.73 8.93 8.14
CA PHE A 47 10.07 10.13 7.39
C PHE A 47 10.21 9.84 5.89
N PHE A 48 11.00 8.83 5.50
CA PHE A 48 11.14 8.45 4.08
C PHE A 48 9.84 7.91 3.48
N ALA A 49 9.02 7.17 4.24
CA ALA A 49 7.70 6.73 3.77
C ALA A 49 6.77 7.90 3.40
N ARG A 50 6.94 9.07 4.02
CA ARG A 50 6.16 10.28 3.69
C ARG A 50 6.65 11.02 2.44
N VAL A 51 7.91 10.81 2.01
CA VAL A 51 8.48 11.50 0.83
C VAL A 51 7.91 10.93 -0.48
N HIS A 52 7.31 9.74 -0.47
CA HIS A 52 6.75 9.10 -1.67
C HIS A 52 5.41 9.68 -2.15
N MET A 53 4.80 10.64 -1.44
CA MET A 53 3.52 11.25 -1.85
C MET A 53 3.67 12.50 -2.75
N LEU A 54 4.89 12.93 -3.08
CA LEU A 54 5.11 14.11 -3.94
C LEU A 54 5.19 13.79 -5.45
N ALA A 55 4.98 12.54 -5.85
CA ALA A 55 5.12 12.10 -7.24
C ALA A 55 3.85 12.25 -8.10
N GLN A 56 2.69 12.58 -7.49
CA GLN A 56 1.44 12.71 -8.24
C GLN A 56 1.28 14.11 -8.82
N THR A 57 1.76 14.28 -10.06
CA THR A 57 1.53 15.49 -10.87
C THR A 57 0.03 15.68 -11.11
N SER A 58 -0.52 16.83 -10.71
CA SER A 58 -1.89 17.20 -11.03
C SER A 58 -2.06 17.43 -12.54
N VAL A 59 -3.15 16.93 -13.12
CA VAL A 59 -3.52 17.12 -14.54
C VAL A 59 -4.82 17.90 -14.58
N ILE A 60 -4.72 19.23 -14.54
CA ILE A 60 -5.88 20.13 -14.36
C ILE A 60 -6.37 20.78 -15.64
N THR A 61 -5.67 20.58 -16.75
CA THR A 61 -6.03 21.07 -18.08
C THR A 61 -5.78 19.98 -19.12
N TRP A 62 -6.48 20.09 -20.25
CA TRP A 62 -6.12 19.33 -21.43
C TRP A 62 -4.64 19.59 -21.79
N HIS A 63 -3.92 18.50 -22.10
CA HIS A 63 -2.47 18.45 -22.32
C HIS A 63 -1.59 18.87 -21.12
N TYR A 64 -1.99 18.46 -19.90
CA TYR A 64 -1.23 18.57 -18.65
C TYR A 64 -1.03 20.00 -18.12
N GLU A 65 -0.52 20.91 -18.93
CA GLU A 65 -0.22 22.30 -18.56
C GLU A 65 -0.62 23.31 -19.65
N ASN A 66 -0.45 24.60 -19.35
CA ASN A 66 -0.77 25.69 -20.27
C ASN A 66 0.08 25.69 -21.54
N GLU A 67 1.28 25.12 -21.49
CA GLU A 67 2.17 24.93 -22.65
C GLU A 67 1.74 23.75 -23.54
N ARG A 68 0.77 22.94 -23.08
CA ARG A 68 0.18 21.82 -23.82
C ARG A 68 1.19 20.76 -24.28
N THR A 69 2.17 20.46 -23.45
CA THR A 69 3.25 19.51 -23.82
C THR A 69 2.79 18.07 -23.93
N SER A 70 1.63 17.72 -23.34
CA SER A 70 1.09 16.35 -23.32
C SER A 70 1.93 15.34 -22.53
N ALA A 71 2.81 15.77 -21.63
CA ALA A 71 3.74 14.88 -20.95
C ALA A 71 3.86 15.18 -19.45
N ASN A 72 3.88 14.12 -18.63
CA ASN A 72 4.35 14.23 -17.25
C ASN A 72 5.88 14.10 -17.21
N THR A 73 6.59 15.22 -17.34
CA THR A 73 8.07 15.23 -17.28
C THR A 73 8.63 14.98 -15.87
N SER A 74 7.76 14.91 -14.86
CA SER A 74 8.11 14.61 -13.47
C SER A 74 7.88 13.12 -13.09
N GLU A 75 7.54 12.26 -14.04
CA GLU A 75 7.36 10.82 -13.82
C GLU A 75 8.69 10.15 -13.43
N THR A 76 8.71 9.47 -12.28
CA THR A 76 9.92 8.82 -11.75
C THR A 76 9.69 7.37 -11.32
N VAL A 77 8.43 6.92 -11.29
CA VAL A 77 8.04 5.60 -10.80
C VAL A 77 7.98 4.62 -11.96
N LEU A 78 7.28 5.00 -13.04
CA LEU A 78 7.15 4.21 -14.25
C LEU A 78 8.32 4.48 -15.20
N THR A 79 8.94 3.40 -15.67
CA THR A 79 10.06 3.43 -16.60
C THR A 79 9.83 2.41 -17.72
N PRO A 80 10.48 2.57 -18.89
CA PRO A 80 10.34 1.59 -19.96
C PRO A 80 10.71 0.15 -19.56
N SER A 81 11.54 -0.05 -18.53
CA SER A 81 11.91 -1.39 -18.06
C SER A 81 10.88 -2.01 -17.12
N ASN A 82 10.08 -1.22 -16.39
CA ASN A 82 9.09 -1.73 -15.44
C ASN A 82 7.64 -1.68 -15.95
N VAL A 83 7.38 -0.98 -17.06
CA VAL A 83 6.11 -1.06 -17.81
C VAL A 83 6.13 -2.31 -18.69
N ASN A 84 5.86 -3.46 -18.07
CA ASN A 84 5.83 -4.77 -18.73
C ASN A 84 4.65 -5.62 -18.23
N SER A 85 4.33 -6.70 -18.93
CA SER A 85 3.17 -7.55 -18.62
C SER A 85 3.23 -8.26 -17.26
N ALA A 86 4.39 -8.33 -16.63
CA ALA A 86 4.56 -8.96 -15.32
C ALA A 86 4.29 -7.99 -14.15
N GLY A 87 4.63 -6.71 -14.31
CA GLY A 87 4.57 -5.71 -13.24
C GLY A 87 3.58 -4.55 -13.48
N PHE A 88 3.15 -4.33 -14.72
CA PHE A 88 2.22 -3.26 -15.08
C PHE A 88 0.91 -3.86 -15.58
N GLY A 89 -0.18 -3.48 -14.92
CA GLY A 89 -1.49 -4.05 -15.18
C GLY A 89 -2.61 -3.08 -14.86
N LYS A 90 -3.80 -3.43 -15.34
CA LYS A 90 -5.03 -2.68 -15.09
C LYS A 90 -5.41 -2.76 -13.62
N LEU A 91 -5.62 -1.60 -12.99
CA LEU A 91 -6.06 -1.51 -11.59
C LEU A 91 -7.58 -1.66 -11.45
N THR A 92 -8.34 -0.90 -12.25
CA THR A 92 -9.82 -0.91 -12.19
C THR A 92 -10.45 -0.52 -13.53
N THR A 93 -11.77 -0.72 -13.66
CA THR A 93 -12.61 -0.12 -14.70
C THR A 93 -13.76 0.62 -14.05
N LEU A 94 -13.92 1.87 -14.44
CA LEU A 94 -14.96 2.75 -13.94
C LEU A 94 -16.02 2.90 -15.05
N PRO A 95 -17.25 2.42 -14.83
CA PRO A 95 -18.31 2.52 -15.84
C PRO A 95 -18.78 3.97 -15.96
N VAL A 96 -19.06 4.38 -17.20
CA VAL A 96 -19.66 5.68 -17.52
C VAL A 96 -20.76 5.48 -18.56
N ASP A 97 -21.65 6.46 -18.69
CA ASP A 97 -22.88 6.37 -19.49
C ASP A 97 -22.69 6.65 -20.99
N GLY A 98 -21.54 7.20 -21.41
CA GLY A 98 -21.30 7.57 -22.79
C GLY A 98 -19.82 7.56 -23.15
N PHE A 99 -19.51 7.85 -24.42
CA PHE A 99 -18.13 7.92 -24.89
C PHE A 99 -17.35 9.02 -24.20
N VAL A 100 -16.12 8.70 -23.81
CA VAL A 100 -15.15 9.65 -23.25
C VAL A 100 -14.25 10.11 -24.40
N VAL A 101 -14.52 11.31 -24.92
CA VAL A 101 -13.70 11.93 -25.99
C VAL A 101 -12.73 12.98 -25.44
N GLY A 102 -13.00 13.49 -24.24
CA GLY A 102 -12.11 14.39 -23.53
C GLY A 102 -11.01 13.65 -22.76
N HIS A 103 -9.94 14.36 -22.43
CA HIS A 103 -8.88 13.84 -21.55
C HIS A 103 -9.40 13.88 -20.09
N PRO A 104 -9.45 12.73 -19.38
CA PRO A 104 -9.73 12.71 -17.94
C PRO A 104 -8.77 13.61 -17.15
N LEU A 105 -9.29 14.41 -16.22
CA LEU A 105 -8.46 15.28 -15.40
C LEU A 105 -8.19 14.64 -14.05
N TYR A 106 -7.01 14.86 -13.51
CA TYR A 106 -6.58 14.33 -12.21
C TYR A 106 -6.22 15.46 -11.26
N LEU A 107 -6.81 15.45 -10.07
CA LEU A 107 -6.50 16.42 -9.02
C LEU A 107 -6.32 15.71 -7.68
N PRO A 108 -5.10 15.73 -7.09
CA PRO A 108 -4.89 15.12 -5.78
C PRO A 108 -5.47 15.96 -4.64
N SER A 109 -5.72 15.31 -3.50
CA SER A 109 -6.04 15.96 -2.22
C SER A 109 -7.25 16.92 -2.25
N VAL A 110 -8.31 16.55 -2.96
CA VAL A 110 -9.57 17.30 -3.02
C VAL A 110 -10.45 16.96 -1.83
N ASN A 111 -10.89 17.97 -1.07
CA ASN A 111 -11.91 17.79 -0.04
C ASN A 111 -13.30 17.72 -0.69
N VAL A 112 -13.86 16.51 -0.73
CA VAL A 112 -15.21 16.23 -1.21
C VAL A 112 -16.19 16.32 -0.05
N LEU A 113 -17.16 17.23 -0.16
CA LEU A 113 -18.09 17.54 0.92
C LEU A 113 -18.82 16.28 1.41
N GLY A 114 -18.73 16.01 2.71
CA GLY A 114 -19.35 14.85 3.35
C GLY A 114 -18.66 13.51 3.10
N GLN A 115 -17.57 13.47 2.33
CA GLN A 115 -16.84 12.25 1.98
C GLN A 115 -15.37 12.27 2.42
N GLY A 116 -14.79 13.46 2.60
CA GLY A 116 -13.41 13.63 3.08
C GLY A 116 -12.46 14.00 1.96
N VAL A 117 -11.17 13.74 2.14
CA VAL A 117 -10.12 14.10 1.17
C VAL A 117 -9.83 12.92 0.26
N HIS A 118 -9.91 13.13 -1.06
CA HIS A 118 -9.69 12.12 -2.09
C HIS A 118 -8.73 12.62 -3.17
N ASN A 119 -8.05 11.69 -3.83
CA ASN A 119 -7.44 11.93 -5.13
C ASN A 119 -8.51 11.68 -6.18
N VAL A 120 -8.80 12.66 -7.04
CA VAL A 120 -10.00 12.63 -7.87
C VAL A 120 -9.65 12.59 -9.34
N VAL A 121 -10.25 11.64 -10.07
CA VAL A 121 -10.30 11.63 -11.53
C VAL A 121 -11.65 12.14 -11.99
N TYR A 122 -11.65 13.20 -12.78
CA TYR A 122 -12.83 13.77 -13.42
C TYR A 122 -12.96 13.28 -14.85
N VAL A 123 -14.14 12.76 -15.20
CA VAL A 123 -14.43 12.22 -16.53
C VAL A 123 -15.70 12.84 -17.08
N ALA A 124 -15.64 13.40 -18.29
CA ALA A 124 -16.80 13.92 -19.00
C ALA A 124 -17.14 13.01 -20.20
N THR A 125 -18.42 12.76 -20.40
CA THR A 125 -18.92 11.91 -21.50
C THR A 125 -19.67 12.71 -22.56
N MET A 126 -19.83 12.12 -23.74
CA MET A 126 -20.70 12.65 -24.82
C MET A 126 -22.19 12.67 -24.45
N HIS A 127 -22.57 12.12 -23.30
CA HIS A 127 -23.90 12.28 -22.72
C HIS A 127 -24.03 13.52 -21.82
N ASP A 128 -23.03 14.40 -21.86
CA ASP A 128 -23.02 15.60 -21.03
C ASP A 128 -23.08 15.26 -19.53
N SER A 129 -22.56 14.09 -19.17
CA SER A 129 -22.38 13.64 -17.80
C SER A 129 -20.94 13.88 -17.36
N VAL A 130 -20.76 14.38 -16.14
CA VAL A 130 -19.47 14.56 -15.47
C VAL A 130 -19.44 13.69 -14.23
N TYR A 131 -18.41 12.87 -14.14
CA TYR A 131 -18.15 11.96 -13.02
C TYR A 131 -16.91 12.42 -12.26
N ALA A 132 -16.95 12.25 -10.94
CA ALA A 132 -15.76 12.29 -10.09
C ALA A 132 -15.56 10.91 -9.45
N PHE A 133 -14.43 10.27 -9.73
CA PHE A 133 -14.06 8.99 -9.16
C PHE A 133 -12.87 9.15 -8.20
N ASP A 134 -12.83 8.34 -7.15
CA ASP A 134 -11.65 8.22 -6.31
C ASP A 134 -10.56 7.43 -7.04
N ALA A 135 -9.41 8.04 -7.25
CA ALA A 135 -8.29 7.48 -7.99
C ALA A 135 -7.58 6.33 -7.27
N ASP A 136 -7.69 6.27 -5.95
CA ASP A 136 -7.00 5.28 -5.11
C ASP A 136 -7.91 4.11 -4.70
N SER A 137 -9.18 4.12 -5.15
CA SER A 137 -10.18 3.14 -4.78
C SER A 137 -10.51 2.18 -5.92
N ALA A 138 -10.71 0.91 -5.58
CA ALA A 138 -11.29 -0.08 -6.49
C ALA A 138 -12.83 0.04 -6.59
N ASN A 139 -13.46 0.93 -5.81
CA ASN A 139 -14.89 1.17 -5.88
C ASN A 139 -15.25 1.82 -7.23
N THR A 140 -16.20 1.20 -7.94
CA THR A 140 -16.66 1.68 -9.25
C THR A 140 -17.77 2.72 -9.15
N SER A 141 -18.30 2.98 -7.95
CA SER A 141 -19.25 4.05 -7.71
C SER A 141 -18.51 5.40 -7.68
N PRO A 142 -18.97 6.41 -8.43
CA PRO A 142 -18.36 7.74 -8.37
C PRO A 142 -18.63 8.39 -7.00
N LEU A 143 -17.71 9.27 -6.58
CA LEU A 143 -17.91 10.18 -5.44
C LEU A 143 -19.12 11.09 -5.69
N TRP A 144 -19.29 11.52 -6.94
CA TRP A 144 -20.50 12.17 -7.42
C TRP A 144 -20.58 12.11 -8.95
N MET A 145 -21.79 12.29 -9.46
CA MET A 145 -22.08 12.44 -10.88
C MET A 145 -23.06 13.60 -11.05
N THR A 146 -22.88 14.40 -12.10
CA THR A 146 -23.86 15.42 -12.50
C THR A 146 -24.02 15.39 -14.02
N SER A 147 -25.21 15.74 -14.51
CA SER A 147 -25.42 16.04 -15.93
C SER A 147 -25.44 17.55 -16.15
N ILE A 148 -24.64 18.03 -17.10
CA ILE A 148 -24.64 19.45 -17.48
C ILE A 148 -25.91 19.82 -18.26
N LEU A 149 -26.62 18.85 -18.84
CA LEU A 149 -27.91 19.08 -19.52
C LEU A 149 -28.95 19.74 -18.61
N THR A 150 -28.88 19.49 -17.30
CA THR A 150 -29.73 20.13 -16.29
C THR A 150 -29.64 21.67 -16.33
N TYR A 151 -28.50 22.20 -16.79
CA TYR A 151 -28.21 23.62 -16.88
C TYR A 151 -28.23 24.15 -18.33
N SER A 152 -28.55 23.30 -19.29
CA SER A 152 -28.57 23.63 -20.72
C SER A 152 -29.94 24.20 -21.14
N PRO A 153 -30.01 24.96 -22.26
CA PRO A 153 -31.27 25.41 -22.84
C PRO A 153 -32.22 24.24 -23.14
N ALA A 154 -33.52 24.51 -23.11
CA ALA A 154 -34.54 23.52 -23.44
C ALA A 154 -34.30 22.93 -24.84
N GLY A 155 -34.31 21.60 -24.93
CA GLY A 155 -34.05 20.86 -26.17
C GLY A 155 -32.58 20.44 -26.39
N ALA A 156 -31.67 20.77 -25.48
CA ALA A 156 -30.33 20.18 -25.48
C ALA A 156 -30.39 18.66 -25.27
N THR A 157 -29.61 17.92 -26.05
CA THR A 157 -29.55 16.46 -25.99
C THR A 157 -28.10 15.99 -26.02
N SER A 158 -27.87 14.80 -25.47
CA SER A 158 -26.60 14.10 -25.63
C SER A 158 -26.21 13.95 -27.10
N VAL A 159 -24.90 13.84 -27.35
CA VAL A 159 -24.40 13.54 -28.69
C VAL A 159 -24.62 12.04 -28.96
N PRO A 160 -25.43 11.67 -29.98
CA PRO A 160 -25.61 10.27 -30.33
C PRO A 160 -24.30 9.70 -30.84
N ALA A 161 -23.88 8.57 -30.29
CA ALA A 161 -22.71 7.86 -30.76
C ALA A 161 -23.11 6.44 -31.17
N THR A 162 -23.02 6.16 -32.46
CA THR A 162 -23.17 4.81 -33.00
C THR A 162 -21.78 4.21 -33.10
N VAL A 163 -21.53 3.10 -32.38
CA VAL A 163 -20.34 2.26 -32.62
C VAL A 163 -20.44 1.76 -34.07
N LYS A 164 -19.51 2.17 -34.91
CA LYS A 164 -19.35 1.56 -36.25
C LYS A 164 -18.61 0.24 -36.16
#